data_AF-A0A1F5K4J5-F1
#
_entry.id   AF-A0A1F5K4J5-F1
#
_cell.length_a   1.000
_cell.length_b   1.000
_cell.length_c   1.000
_cell.angle_alpha   90.00
_cell.angle_beta   90.00
_cell.angle_gamma   90.00
#
_symmetry.space_group_name_H-M   'P 1'
#
loop_
_entity.id
_entity.type
_entity.pdbx_description
1 polymer ?
#
loop_
_entity_poly.entity_id
_entity_poly.type
_entity_poly.pdbx_seq_one_letter_code
_entity_poly.pdbx_strand_id
1 'polypeptide(L)'
;MNRQTAIVTAIVVVLAVIGVVALLQLNRGESQTQQTVTQQEEQQLPESSANKGTIQSLLKQGKNVTCSISYPEGSGSGTVYVAGTKVRGDFTTKVDNKELMSHMINENNTAYVWTDASNQGTKITIDPNQPIPSAPAGAPQSADLNKEVDMNCKNWSVDNSKFTVPTNVTFTDMSELLKKVQGTGTGPMPKLDASICDQITDASAKAACLKSLGN
;
A
#
# COMPACT_ATOMS: atom_id res chain seq x y z
N MET A 1 -44.75 68.64 18.08
CA MET A 1 -43.63 67.75 18.47
C MET A 1 -42.33 68.42 18.05
N ASN A 2 -41.50 68.88 18.99
CA ASN A 2 -40.36 69.75 18.70
C ASN A 2 -39.26 68.96 17.99
N ARG A 3 -38.58 69.59 17.01
CA ARG A 3 -37.48 68.96 16.27
C ARG A 3 -36.40 68.37 17.19
N GLN A 4 -36.12 69.01 18.32
CA GLN A 4 -35.18 68.45 19.31
C GLN A 4 -35.74 67.20 20.03
N THR A 5 -37.02 67.19 20.42
CA THR A 5 -37.64 65.98 21.00
C THR A 5 -37.72 64.83 19.99
N ALA A 6 -37.89 65.11 18.70
CA ALA A 6 -37.87 64.08 17.65
C ALA A 6 -36.46 63.48 17.45
N ILE A 7 -35.42 64.31 17.51
CA ILE A 7 -34.03 63.86 17.35
C ILE A 7 -33.59 63.04 18.57
N VAL A 8 -33.91 63.46 19.79
CA VAL A 8 -33.55 62.72 21.01
C VAL A 8 -34.26 61.37 21.06
N THR A 9 -35.55 61.31 20.74
CA THR A 9 -36.28 60.03 20.68
C THR A 9 -35.74 59.12 19.58
N ALA A 10 -35.37 59.66 18.41
CA ALA A 10 -34.74 58.88 17.35
C ALA A 10 -33.37 58.30 17.78
N ILE A 11 -32.54 59.08 18.49
CA ILE A 11 -31.23 58.62 18.98
C ILE A 11 -31.39 57.52 20.04
N VAL A 12 -32.33 57.69 20.98
CA VAL A 12 -32.58 56.68 22.03
C VAL A 12 -33.11 55.37 21.43
N VAL A 13 -34.00 55.44 20.44
CA VAL A 13 -34.49 54.25 19.73
C VAL A 13 -33.36 53.57 18.95
N VAL A 14 -32.49 54.33 18.29
CA VAL A 14 -31.33 53.77 17.57
C VAL A 14 -30.35 53.09 18.54
N LEU A 15 -30.04 53.71 19.69
CA LEU A 15 -29.16 53.11 20.69
C LEU A 15 -29.76 51.85 21.33
N ALA A 16 -31.07 51.83 21.57
CA ALA A 16 -31.77 50.64 22.07
C ALA A 16 -31.76 49.49 21.06
N VAL A 17 -31.94 49.79 19.76
CA VAL A 17 -31.88 48.77 18.69
C VAL A 17 -30.46 48.21 18.54
N ILE A 18 -29.42 49.05 18.62
CA ILE A 18 -28.02 48.60 18.58
C ILE A 18 -27.69 47.70 19.78
N GLY A 19 -28.15 48.07 20.99
CA GLY A 19 -27.95 47.28 22.19
C GLY A 19 -28.61 45.89 22.10
N VAL A 20 -29.85 45.80 21.61
CA VAL A 20 -30.56 44.53 21.43
C VAL A 20 -29.90 43.65 20.36
N VAL A 21 -29.43 44.23 19.26
CA VAL A 21 -28.71 43.49 18.20
C VAL A 21 -27.37 42.93 18.71
N ALA A 22 -26.59 43.71 19.46
CA ALA A 22 -25.33 43.23 20.03
C ALA A 22 -25.55 42.11 21.06
N LEU A 23 -26.62 42.20 21.85
CA LEU A 23 -26.97 41.20 22.87
C LEU A 23 -27.50 39.89 22.24
N LEU A 24 -28.17 39.97 21.08
CA LEU A 24 -28.57 38.80 20.29
C LEU A 24 -27.39 38.13 19.57
N GLN A 25 -26.34 38.87 19.20
CA GLN A 25 -25.13 38.33 18.57
C GLN A 25 -24.19 37.67 19.59
N LEU A 26 -24.15 38.14 20.83
CA LEU A 26 -23.33 37.54 21.90
C LEU A 26 -23.96 36.28 22.53
N ASN A 27 -25.25 36.05 22.32
CA ASN A 27 -25.95 34.83 22.77
C ASN A 27 -26.07 33.75 21.67
N ARG A 28 -25.50 34.00 20.48
CA ARG A 28 -25.29 32.99 19.43
C ARG A 28 -23.88 32.41 19.59
N GLY A 29 -23.79 31.36 20.41
CA GLY A 29 -22.58 30.56 20.56
C GLY A 29 -22.05 30.03 19.22
N GLU A 30 -20.71 29.97 19.14
CA GLU A 30 -19.85 29.33 18.15
C GLU A 30 -20.53 28.76 16.89
N SER A 31 -20.35 29.47 15.77
CA SER A 31 -20.49 28.89 14.44
C SER A 31 -19.42 29.47 13.51
N GLN A 32 -18.40 28.63 13.32
CA GLN A 32 -17.47 28.52 12.19
C GLN A 32 -17.13 29.80 11.42
N THR A 33 -15.94 30.33 11.71
CA THR A 33 -15.23 31.21 10.79
C THR A 33 -14.72 30.38 9.60
N GLN A 34 -15.39 30.52 8.47
CA GLN A 34 -14.94 30.05 7.17
C GLN A 34 -13.83 30.99 6.68
N GLN A 35 -12.58 30.56 6.75
CA GLN A 35 -11.52 31.12 5.92
C GLN A 35 -11.51 30.40 4.57
N THR A 36 -11.69 31.17 3.51
CA THR A 36 -11.47 30.77 2.13
C THR A 36 -9.99 30.44 1.94
N VAL A 37 -9.67 29.15 1.96
CA VAL A 37 -8.48 28.59 1.33
C VAL A 37 -8.99 27.67 0.24
N THR A 38 -8.54 27.90 -0.98
CA THR A 38 -8.78 27.04 -2.14
C THR A 38 -8.34 25.61 -1.80
N GLN A 39 -9.29 24.78 -1.40
CA GLN A 39 -9.10 23.34 -1.22
C GLN A 39 -9.13 22.72 -2.60
N GLN A 40 -7.95 22.35 -3.08
CA GLN A 40 -7.81 21.18 -3.93
C GLN A 40 -8.42 20.01 -3.15
N GLU A 41 -9.38 19.34 -3.76
CA GLU A 41 -10.09 18.18 -3.24
C GLU A 41 -9.09 17.04 -2.98
N GLU A 42 -8.44 17.07 -1.81
CA GLU A 42 -7.77 15.92 -1.26
C GLU A 42 -8.86 15.03 -0.68
N GLN A 43 -9.23 14.03 -1.47
CA GLN A 43 -10.23 13.02 -1.14
C GLN A 43 -9.77 12.25 0.10
N GLN A 44 -10.09 12.79 1.28
CA GLN A 44 -9.85 12.18 2.59
C GLN A 44 -10.54 10.83 2.62
N LEU A 45 -9.74 9.77 2.59
CA LEU A 45 -10.20 8.46 3.04
C LEU A 45 -10.42 8.56 4.56
N PRO A 46 -11.54 8.07 5.11
CA PRO A 46 -11.74 8.00 6.56
C PRO A 46 -10.61 7.16 7.21
N GLU A 47 -10.24 7.50 8.45
CA GLU A 47 -9.11 6.96 9.26
C GLU A 47 -9.07 5.43 9.49
N SER A 48 -9.94 4.68 8.83
CA SER A 48 -9.92 3.22 8.75
C SER A 48 -10.91 2.83 7.66
N SER A 49 -10.43 2.73 6.43
CA SER A 49 -11.24 2.20 5.33
C SER A 49 -11.01 0.69 5.26
N ALA A 50 -11.88 -0.10 5.90
CA ALA A 50 -11.94 -1.55 5.70
C ALA A 50 -12.58 -1.80 4.33
N ASN A 51 -11.77 -1.80 3.28
CA ASN A 51 -12.22 -2.00 1.90
C ASN A 51 -11.59 -3.28 1.36
N LYS A 52 -12.43 -4.12 0.76
CA LYS A 52 -11.95 -5.19 -0.14
C LYS A 52 -11.34 -4.54 -1.36
N GLY A 53 -10.12 -4.92 -1.70
CA GLY A 53 -9.39 -4.33 -2.81
C GLY A 53 -8.12 -5.10 -3.14
N THR A 54 -7.38 -4.60 -4.12
CA THR A 54 -6.11 -5.18 -4.57
C THR A 54 -4.98 -4.20 -4.30
N ILE A 55 -3.77 -4.69 -4.04
CA ILE A 55 -2.59 -3.83 -3.86
C ILE A 55 -2.33 -3.01 -5.14
N GLN A 56 -2.64 -3.59 -6.32
CA GLN A 56 -2.54 -2.89 -7.59
C GLN A 56 -3.47 -1.67 -7.70
N SER A 57 -4.68 -1.72 -7.15
CA SER A 57 -5.60 -0.57 -7.20
C SER A 57 -5.11 0.57 -6.30
N LEU A 58 -4.49 0.26 -5.16
CA LEU A 58 -3.87 1.24 -4.27
C LEU A 58 -2.70 1.97 -4.95
N LEU A 59 -1.87 1.22 -5.66
CA LEU A 59 -0.75 1.76 -6.44
C LEU A 59 -1.20 2.74 -7.52
N LYS A 60 -2.26 2.38 -8.27
CA LYS A 60 -2.81 3.24 -9.33
C LYS A 60 -3.39 4.54 -8.79
N GLN A 61 -3.82 4.57 -7.53
CA GLN A 61 -4.35 5.78 -6.88
C GLN A 61 -3.23 6.74 -6.45
N GLY A 62 -1.97 6.29 -6.39
CA GLY A 62 -0.82 7.13 -6.02
C GLY A 62 -0.88 7.72 -4.61
N LYS A 63 -1.74 7.18 -3.74
CA LYS A 63 -1.94 7.68 -2.37
C LYS A 63 -0.87 7.16 -1.42
N ASN A 64 -0.58 7.95 -0.40
CA ASN A 64 0.32 7.56 0.68
C ASN A 64 -0.50 6.88 1.79
N VAL A 65 -0.47 5.54 1.83
CA VAL A 65 -1.24 4.75 2.79
C VAL A 65 -0.40 3.64 3.42
N THR A 66 -0.75 3.29 4.66
CA THR A 66 -0.33 2.05 5.30
C THR A 66 -1.55 1.15 5.43
N CYS A 67 -1.44 -0.10 4.99
CA CYS A 67 -2.52 -1.07 5.01
C CYS A 67 -2.12 -2.30 5.83
N SER A 68 -2.94 -2.66 6.80
CA SER A 68 -2.82 -3.93 7.52
C SER A 68 -3.63 -5.00 6.80
N ILE A 69 -3.01 -6.15 6.57
CA ILE A 69 -3.57 -7.33 5.93
C ILE A 69 -3.64 -8.44 6.98
N SER A 70 -4.78 -9.09 7.11
CA SER A 70 -4.93 -10.31 7.91
C SER A 70 -5.41 -11.43 7.00
N TYR A 71 -4.69 -12.54 6.99
CA TYR A 71 -5.14 -13.71 6.24
C TYR A 71 -6.15 -14.52 7.08
N PRO A 72 -7.14 -15.16 6.43
CA PRO A 72 -8.07 -16.06 7.14
C PRO A 72 -7.32 -17.22 7.80
N GLU A 73 -7.95 -17.80 8.84
CA GLU A 73 -7.47 -18.98 9.57
C GLU A 73 -6.16 -18.80 10.35
N GLY A 74 -5.72 -17.56 10.60
CA GLY A 74 -4.52 -17.29 11.41
C GLY A 74 -3.21 -17.72 10.74
N SER A 75 -3.25 -17.89 9.42
CA SER A 75 -2.16 -18.28 8.54
C SER A 75 -1.08 -17.20 8.38
N GLY A 76 -1.38 -15.96 8.76
CA GLY A 76 -0.44 -14.86 8.77
C GLY A 76 -1.08 -13.49 8.84
N SER A 77 -0.23 -12.47 8.90
CA SER A 77 -0.59 -11.05 8.80
C SER A 77 0.46 -10.31 7.98
N GLY A 78 0.14 -9.09 7.57
CA GLY A 78 1.12 -8.24 6.90
C GLY A 78 0.80 -6.76 7.03
N THR A 79 1.81 -5.94 6.78
CA THR A 79 1.68 -4.50 6.65
C THR A 79 2.26 -4.08 5.31
N VAL A 80 1.49 -3.32 4.54
CA VAL A 80 1.91 -2.75 3.26
C VAL A 80 1.99 -1.24 3.40
N TYR A 81 3.12 -0.66 3.06
CA TYR A 81 3.32 0.78 2.99
C TYR A 81 3.40 1.20 1.53
N VAL A 82 2.64 2.23 1.17
CA VAL A 82 2.58 2.79 -0.17
C VAL A 82 2.94 4.26 -0.08
N ALA A 83 3.84 4.71 -0.95
CA ALA A 83 4.19 6.11 -1.13
C ALA A 83 4.41 6.42 -2.62
N GLY A 84 3.40 7.02 -3.26
CA GLY A 84 3.39 7.20 -4.72
C GLY A 84 3.54 5.88 -5.47
N THR A 85 4.68 5.68 -6.14
CA THR A 85 5.02 4.46 -6.87
C THR A 85 5.81 3.44 -6.04
N LYS A 86 6.25 3.80 -4.82
CA LYS A 86 7.04 2.91 -3.95
C LYS A 86 6.12 2.04 -3.10
N VAL A 87 6.51 0.78 -2.94
CA VAL A 87 5.79 -0.18 -2.10
C VAL A 87 6.76 -0.92 -1.20
N ARG A 88 6.38 -1.08 0.06
CA ARG A 88 7.00 -1.96 1.04
C ARG A 88 5.96 -2.92 1.56
N GLY A 89 6.26 -4.21 1.61
CA GLY A 89 5.44 -5.21 2.25
C GLY A 89 6.25 -5.96 3.31
N ASP A 90 5.69 -6.09 4.50
CA ASP A 90 6.21 -6.91 5.59
C ASP A 90 5.13 -7.94 5.94
N PHE A 91 5.45 -9.22 5.81
CA PHE A 91 4.49 -10.31 5.96
C PHE A 91 5.01 -11.35 6.93
N THR A 92 4.17 -11.77 7.87
CA THR A 92 4.44 -12.90 8.74
C THR A 92 3.54 -14.05 8.30
N THR A 93 4.14 -15.17 7.93
CA THR A 93 3.43 -16.41 7.60
C THR A 93 3.81 -17.52 8.57
N LYS A 94 2.92 -18.50 8.78
CA LYS A 94 3.24 -19.69 9.57
C LYS A 94 3.57 -20.87 8.65
N VAL A 95 4.76 -21.43 8.80
CA VAL A 95 5.23 -22.63 8.10
C VAL A 95 5.69 -23.62 9.17
N ASP A 96 5.13 -24.83 9.20
CA ASP A 96 5.44 -25.88 10.20
C ASP A 96 5.41 -25.37 11.67
N ASN A 97 4.37 -24.61 12.03
CA ASN A 97 4.20 -23.93 13.33
C ASN A 97 5.31 -22.93 13.69
N LYS A 98 6.17 -22.52 12.75
CA LYS A 98 7.15 -21.45 12.92
C LYS A 98 6.73 -20.22 12.13
N GLU A 99 6.98 -19.06 12.70
CA GLU A 99 6.76 -17.78 12.02
C GLU A 99 7.93 -17.50 11.07
N LEU A 100 7.61 -17.23 9.82
CA LEU A 100 8.55 -16.78 8.80
C LEU A 100 8.19 -15.34 8.42
N MET A 101 9.11 -14.41 8.71
CA MET A 101 8.96 -13.03 8.25
C MET A 101 9.54 -12.89 6.85
N SER A 102 8.73 -12.38 5.94
CA SER A 102 9.07 -12.11 4.55
C SER A 102 8.88 -10.63 4.27
N HIS A 103 9.72 -10.12 3.40
CA HIS A 103 9.87 -8.71 3.13
C HIS A 103 9.90 -8.47 1.64
N MET A 104 9.25 -7.40 1.20
CA MET A 104 9.21 -6.99 -0.20
C MET A 104 9.43 -5.48 -0.31
N ILE A 105 10.25 -5.02 -1.25
CA ILE A 105 10.33 -3.61 -1.66
C ILE A 105 10.17 -3.55 -3.16
N ASN A 106 9.36 -2.62 -3.66
CA ASN A 106 9.39 -2.22 -5.06
C ASN A 106 9.95 -0.80 -5.14
N GLU A 107 11.10 -0.69 -5.80
CA GLU A 107 11.77 0.56 -6.09
C GLU A 107 12.23 0.57 -7.55
N ASN A 108 11.90 1.64 -8.28
CA ASN A 108 12.33 1.86 -9.67
C ASN A 108 12.12 0.62 -10.56
N ASN A 109 10.91 0.06 -10.55
CA ASN A 109 10.53 -1.12 -11.32
C ASN A 109 11.28 -2.42 -10.95
N THR A 110 12.04 -2.41 -9.86
CA THR A 110 12.72 -3.58 -9.32
C THR A 110 12.04 -4.02 -8.03
N ALA A 111 11.50 -5.23 -8.04
CA ALA A 111 10.98 -5.88 -6.85
C ALA A 111 12.10 -6.67 -6.16
N TYR A 112 12.33 -6.40 -4.89
CA TYR A 112 13.26 -7.09 -4.00
C TYR A 112 12.43 -7.91 -3.01
N VAL A 113 12.76 -9.18 -2.84
CA VAL A 113 12.08 -10.07 -1.88
C VAL A 113 13.13 -10.81 -1.06
N TRP A 114 12.93 -10.88 0.25
CA TRP A 114 13.82 -11.62 1.16
C TRP A 114 13.05 -12.08 2.41
N THR A 115 13.70 -12.89 3.24
CA THR A 115 13.14 -13.38 4.50
C THR A 115 14.16 -13.23 5.62
N ASP A 116 13.70 -13.21 6.88
CA ASP A 116 14.61 -13.16 8.03
C ASP A 116 15.29 -14.51 8.31
N ALA A 117 14.84 -15.59 7.67
CA ALA A 117 15.44 -16.91 7.83
C ALA A 117 16.82 -17.03 7.16
N SER A 118 17.20 -16.09 6.28
CA SER A 118 18.50 -16.11 5.59
C SER A 118 18.93 -14.72 5.13
N ASN A 119 20.24 -14.48 4.98
CA ASN A 119 20.76 -13.25 4.36
C ASN A 119 20.70 -13.27 2.82
N GLN A 120 19.84 -14.09 2.24
CA GLN A 120 19.65 -14.21 0.80
C GLN A 120 18.27 -13.69 0.40
N GLY A 121 18.20 -13.06 -0.76
CA GLY A 121 16.97 -12.58 -1.36
C GLY A 121 17.02 -12.71 -2.88
N THR A 122 15.91 -12.38 -3.52
CA THR A 122 15.82 -12.31 -4.98
C THR A 122 15.39 -10.92 -5.40
N LYS A 123 15.83 -10.51 -6.59
CA LYS A 123 15.36 -9.28 -7.23
C LYS A 123 14.90 -9.56 -8.65
N ILE A 124 13.85 -8.85 -9.05
CA ILE A 124 13.25 -8.96 -10.38
C ILE A 124 12.97 -7.55 -10.88
N THR A 125 13.56 -7.21 -12.02
CA THR A 125 13.28 -5.97 -12.75
C THR A 125 12.17 -6.23 -13.76
N ILE A 126 11.06 -5.51 -13.64
CA ILE A 126 9.90 -5.61 -14.54
C ILE A 126 9.92 -4.42 -15.50
N ASP A 127 9.91 -4.69 -16.80
CA ASP A 127 9.75 -3.64 -17.80
C ASP A 127 8.38 -2.96 -17.61
N PRO A 128 8.31 -1.63 -17.39
CA PRO A 128 7.04 -0.91 -17.21
C PRO A 128 6.08 -1.05 -18.38
N ASN A 129 6.57 -1.41 -19.57
CA ASN A 129 5.77 -1.61 -20.78
C ASN A 129 5.22 -3.04 -20.89
N GLN A 130 5.57 -3.93 -19.97
CA GLN A 130 5.08 -5.30 -19.93
C GLN A 130 4.03 -5.44 -18.80
N PRO A 131 2.93 -6.18 -19.04
CA PRO A 131 1.95 -6.43 -18.00
C PRO A 131 2.63 -7.13 -16.80
N ILE A 132 2.36 -6.64 -15.58
CA ILE A 132 2.84 -7.26 -14.34
C ILE A 132 2.32 -8.71 -14.32
N PRO A 133 3.21 -9.72 -14.34
CA PRO A 133 2.78 -11.10 -14.34
C PRO A 133 2.05 -11.40 -13.04
N SER A 134 0.97 -12.16 -13.12
CA SER A 134 0.44 -12.84 -11.94
C SER A 134 1.53 -13.71 -11.32
N ALA A 135 1.59 -13.76 -9.99
CA ALA A 135 2.58 -14.58 -9.31
C ALA A 135 2.49 -16.04 -9.81
N PRO A 136 3.62 -16.74 -10.05
CA PRO A 136 3.61 -18.14 -10.45
C PRO A 136 2.82 -19.00 -9.46
N ALA A 137 2.16 -20.05 -9.93
CA ALA A 137 1.52 -21.03 -9.06
C ALA A 137 2.57 -21.64 -8.11
N GLY A 138 2.42 -21.40 -6.80
CA GLY A 138 3.38 -21.82 -5.77
C GLY A 138 4.23 -20.69 -5.17
N ALA A 139 4.13 -19.45 -5.66
CA ALA A 139 4.66 -18.29 -4.94
C ALA A 139 3.88 -18.08 -3.63
N PRO A 140 4.52 -17.57 -2.55
CA PRO A 140 3.81 -17.25 -1.32
C PRO A 140 2.64 -16.32 -1.65
N GLN A 141 1.45 -16.63 -1.12
CA GLN A 141 0.19 -15.92 -1.39
C GLN A 141 0.25 -14.41 -1.13
N SER A 142 1.29 -13.93 -0.46
CA SER A 142 1.59 -12.51 -0.22
C SER A 142 2.13 -11.74 -1.43
N ALA A 143 2.49 -12.42 -2.53
CA ALA A 143 3.09 -11.78 -3.72
C ALA A 143 2.10 -11.51 -4.87
N ASP A 144 0.87 -11.99 -4.79
CA ASP A 144 -0.14 -11.72 -5.84
C ASP A 144 -0.83 -10.37 -5.61
N LEU A 145 -0.37 -9.35 -6.32
CA LEU A 145 -0.88 -7.98 -6.23
C LEU A 145 -2.30 -7.81 -6.78
N ASN A 146 -2.82 -8.82 -7.50
CA ASN A 146 -4.15 -8.80 -8.09
C ASN A 146 -5.20 -9.50 -7.23
N LYS A 147 -4.79 -10.18 -6.16
CA LYS A 147 -5.71 -10.89 -5.27
C LYS A 147 -6.50 -9.89 -4.41
N GLU A 148 -7.81 -10.10 -4.33
CA GLU A 148 -8.64 -9.37 -3.36
C GLU A 148 -8.33 -9.86 -1.95
N VAL A 149 -7.96 -8.91 -1.09
CA VAL A 149 -7.69 -9.15 0.33
C VAL A 149 -8.45 -8.15 1.17
N ASP A 150 -8.82 -8.55 2.39
CA ASP A 150 -9.35 -7.64 3.39
C ASP A 150 -8.19 -6.76 3.89
N MET A 151 -8.24 -5.47 3.54
CA MET A 151 -7.21 -4.50 3.90
C MET A 151 -7.83 -3.39 4.74
N ASN A 152 -7.18 -3.04 5.85
CA ASN A 152 -7.50 -1.82 6.58
C ASN A 152 -6.40 -0.80 6.31
N CYS A 153 -6.71 0.20 5.49
CA CYS A 153 -5.77 1.24 5.09
C CYS A 153 -6.02 2.55 5.83
N LYS A 154 -4.91 3.21 6.19
CA LYS A 154 -4.88 4.53 6.81
C LYS A 154 -3.88 5.42 6.11
N ASN A 155 -4.14 6.73 6.08
CA ASN A 155 -3.13 7.70 5.66
C ASN A 155 -1.94 7.64 6.62
N TRP A 156 -0.75 7.91 6.10
CA TRP A 156 0.46 7.94 6.91
C TRP A 156 1.41 9.03 6.44
N SER A 157 2.23 9.52 7.37
CA SER A 157 3.37 10.38 7.02
C SER A 157 4.48 9.50 6.46
N VAL A 158 4.86 9.75 5.22
CA VAL A 158 5.81 8.91 4.49
C VAL A 158 7.18 8.94 5.16
N ASP A 159 7.61 7.76 5.62
CA ASP A 159 8.97 7.52 6.07
C ASP A 159 9.76 6.85 4.93
N ASN A 160 10.67 7.62 4.31
CA ASN A 160 11.49 7.11 3.19
C ASN A 160 12.42 5.97 3.59
N SER A 161 12.77 5.82 4.87
CA SER A 161 13.63 4.72 5.33
C SER A 161 12.98 3.35 5.14
N LYS A 162 11.63 3.27 5.14
CA LYS A 162 10.87 2.04 4.91
C LYS A 162 11.06 1.45 3.50
N PHE A 163 11.53 2.25 2.56
CA PHE A 163 11.73 1.85 1.16
C PHE A 163 13.21 1.63 0.83
N THR A 164 14.11 1.71 1.80
CA THR A 164 15.54 1.46 1.58
C THR A 164 15.80 -0.04 1.52
N VAL A 165 16.43 -0.50 0.43
CA VAL A 165 16.83 -1.90 0.28
C VAL A 165 17.97 -2.21 1.27
N PRO A 166 17.88 -3.28 2.06
CA PRO A 166 18.91 -3.64 3.03
C PRO A 166 20.22 -4.04 2.33
N THR A 167 21.35 -3.54 2.83
CA THR A 167 22.69 -3.84 2.28
C THR A 167 23.28 -5.14 2.82
N ASN A 168 22.71 -5.69 3.89
CA ASN A 168 23.13 -6.96 4.50
C ASN A 168 22.50 -8.20 3.84
N VAL A 169 21.60 -8.02 2.87
CA VAL A 169 20.97 -9.11 2.10
C VAL A 169 21.60 -9.19 0.72
N THR A 170 22.01 -10.39 0.32
CA THR A 170 22.53 -10.64 -1.03
C THR A 170 21.37 -11.01 -1.95
N PHE A 171 21.14 -10.19 -2.98
CA PHE A 171 20.03 -10.39 -3.92
C PHE A 171 20.49 -11.05 -5.21
N THR A 172 19.92 -12.21 -5.51
CA THR A 172 20.10 -12.89 -6.79
C THR A 172 19.14 -12.30 -7.83
N ASP A 173 19.67 -11.87 -8.98
CA ASP A 173 18.87 -11.30 -10.07
C ASP A 173 18.18 -12.39 -10.89
N MET A 174 16.85 -12.42 -10.84
CA MET A 174 16.02 -13.39 -11.56
C MET A 174 15.31 -12.77 -12.77
N SER A 175 15.65 -11.55 -13.17
CA SER A 175 14.98 -10.83 -14.27
C SER A 175 15.13 -11.57 -15.60
N GLU A 176 16.31 -12.12 -15.88
CA GLU A 176 16.58 -12.88 -17.10
C GLU A 176 15.83 -14.21 -17.15
N LEU A 177 15.62 -14.86 -16.00
CA LEU A 177 14.81 -16.07 -15.91
C LEU A 177 13.34 -15.74 -16.23
N LEU A 178 12.82 -14.65 -15.68
CA LEU A 178 11.44 -14.22 -15.92
C LEU A 178 11.19 -13.88 -17.40
N LYS A 179 12.12 -13.18 -18.07
CA LYS A 179 12.01 -12.88 -19.51
C LYS A 179 11.89 -14.16 -20.37
N LYS A 180 12.64 -15.21 -20.01
CA LYS A 180 12.58 -16.51 -20.70
C LYS A 180 11.24 -17.23 -20.49
N VAL A 181 10.59 -17.04 -19.34
CA VAL A 181 9.27 -17.61 -19.03
C VAL A 181 8.14 -16.81 -19.71
N GLN A 182 8.29 -15.49 -19.85
CA GLN A 182 7.30 -14.62 -20.52
C GLN A 182 7.33 -14.72 -22.05
N GLY A 183 8.48 -15.03 -22.65
CA GLY A 183 8.64 -15.21 -24.10
C GLY A 183 7.86 -16.39 -24.71
N THR A 184 7.22 -17.24 -23.91
CA THR A 184 6.46 -18.41 -24.36
C THR A 184 4.95 -18.30 -24.16
N GLY A 185 4.42 -17.08 -24.02
CA GLY A 185 2.99 -16.81 -23.86
C GLY A 185 2.15 -17.24 -25.07
N THR A 186 1.69 -18.50 -25.06
CA THR A 186 0.48 -19.11 -25.69
C THR A 186 0.64 -20.62 -25.89
N GLY A 187 1.80 -21.20 -25.58
CA GLY A 187 2.01 -22.66 -25.56
C GLY A 187 1.84 -23.26 -24.16
N PRO A 188 1.59 -24.58 -24.03
CA PRO A 188 1.80 -25.27 -22.76
C PRO A 188 3.21 -24.91 -22.26
N MET A 189 3.29 -24.58 -20.96
CA MET A 189 4.51 -24.24 -20.23
C MET A 189 5.70 -25.01 -20.82
N PRO A 190 6.81 -24.36 -21.26
CA PRO A 190 7.97 -25.11 -21.70
C PRO A 190 8.32 -26.04 -20.55
N LYS A 191 8.23 -27.36 -20.79
CA LYS A 191 8.57 -28.36 -19.78
C LYS A 191 9.92 -27.96 -19.24
N LEU A 192 9.98 -27.67 -17.94
CA LEU A 192 11.27 -27.50 -17.28
C LEU A 192 12.03 -28.79 -17.56
N ASP A 193 13.04 -28.69 -18.40
CA ASP A 193 13.87 -29.82 -18.77
C ASP A 193 14.77 -30.16 -17.57
N ALA A 194 15.09 -31.45 -17.41
CA ALA A 194 15.91 -31.95 -16.31
C ALA A 194 17.26 -31.22 -16.17
N SER A 195 17.75 -30.60 -17.25
CA SER A 195 18.94 -29.74 -17.27
C SER A 195 18.91 -28.58 -16.25
N ILE A 196 17.74 -28.14 -15.78
CA ILE A 196 17.65 -27.15 -14.71
C ILE A 196 18.08 -27.71 -13.35
N CYS A 197 17.88 -29.01 -13.13
CA CYS A 197 18.31 -29.71 -11.92
C CYS A 197 19.81 -30.02 -11.92
N ASP A 198 20.48 -29.94 -13.08
CA ASP A 198 21.93 -30.14 -13.18
C ASP A 198 22.76 -29.01 -12.55
N GLN A 199 22.14 -27.85 -12.32
CA GLN A 199 22.77 -26.75 -11.59
C GLN A 199 22.77 -26.95 -10.06
N ILE A 200 22.06 -27.97 -9.57
CA ILE A 200 22.01 -28.31 -8.16
C ILE A 200 23.17 -29.27 -7.85
N THR A 201 24.12 -28.80 -7.05
CA THR A 201 25.30 -29.57 -6.63
C THR A 201 24.99 -30.58 -5.53
N ASP A 202 23.93 -30.35 -4.75
CA ASP A 202 23.46 -31.29 -3.73
C ASP A 202 22.66 -32.45 -4.36
N ALA A 203 23.11 -33.67 -4.12
CA ALA A 203 22.54 -34.87 -4.75
C ALA A 203 21.08 -35.13 -4.35
N SER A 204 20.71 -34.83 -3.10
CA SER A 204 19.35 -35.04 -2.60
C SER A 204 18.37 -33.99 -3.14
N ALA A 205 18.78 -32.73 -3.20
CA ALA A 205 18.01 -31.65 -3.80
C ALA A 205 17.87 -31.82 -5.31
N LYS A 206 18.92 -32.31 -5.99
CA LYS A 206 18.85 -32.68 -7.41
C LYS A 206 17.84 -33.80 -7.65
N ALA A 207 17.88 -34.86 -6.85
CA ALA A 207 16.93 -35.97 -6.95
C ALA A 207 15.48 -35.52 -6.71
N ALA A 208 15.25 -34.63 -5.74
CA ALA A 208 13.93 -34.05 -5.49
C ALA A 208 13.45 -33.18 -6.67
N CYS A 209 14.33 -32.37 -7.25
CA CYS A 209 14.05 -31.55 -8.43
C CYS A 209 13.64 -32.42 -9.63
N LEU A 210 14.40 -33.49 -9.93
CA LEU A 210 14.08 -34.42 -11.01
C LEU A 210 12.72 -35.10 -10.82
N LYS A 211 12.46 -35.55 -9.58
CA LYS A 211 11.18 -36.18 -9.21
C LYS A 211 9.99 -35.24 -9.40
N SER A 212 10.14 -33.96 -9.08
CA SER A 212 9.09 -32.94 -9.29
C SER A 212 8.83 -32.64 -10.76
N LEU A 213 9.79 -32.94 -11.65
CA LEU A 213 9.65 -32.81 -13.10
C LEU A 213 9.13 -34.10 -13.78
N GLY A 214 8.84 -35.14 -13.00
CA GLY A 214 8.35 -36.43 -13.52
C GLY A 214 9.41 -37.25 -14.26
N ASN A 215 10.70 -37.00 -13.99
CA ASN A 215 11.83 -37.79 -14.48
C ASN A 215 12.42 -38.67 -13.38
#